data_AF-A0A5N7A2R5-F1
#
_entry.id   AF-A0A5N7A2R5-F1
#
_cell.length_a   1.000
_cell.length_b   1.000
_cell.length_c   1.000
_cell.angle_alpha   90.00
_cell.angle_beta   90.00
_cell.angle_gamma   90.00
#
_symmetry.space_group_name_H-M   'P 1'
#
loop_
_entity.id
_entity.type
_entity.pdbx_description
1 polymer ?
#
loop_
_entity_poly.entity_id
_entity_poly.type
_entity_poly.pdbx_seq_one_letter_code
_entity_poly.pdbx_strand_id
1 'polypeptide(L)'
;MGIKGDPVVSRVPALQLPVDPQKWAKRTAVKEAWAMLRDKYSLGQAAWDKATWDFLTFVLGREWGRVASMSKARKLGWTGYEDTWEAFEWTFRILEQGGIIPPVEQL
;
A
#
# COMPACT_ATOMS: atom_id res chain seq x y z
N MET A 1 -17.45 -19.71 -24.11
CA MET A 1 -17.64 -18.72 -23.03
C MET A 1 -16.29 -18.39 -22.46
N GLY A 2 -15.82 -17.15 -22.67
CA GLY A 2 -14.54 -16.65 -22.13
C GLY A 2 -13.27 -17.25 -22.75
N ILE A 3 -12.13 -16.73 -22.29
CA ILE A 3 -10.73 -17.04 -22.63
C ILE A 3 -10.28 -18.50 -22.39
N LYS A 4 -11.22 -19.45 -22.30
CA LYS A 4 -10.96 -20.86 -22.05
C LYS A 4 -10.24 -21.47 -23.27
N GLY A 5 -8.93 -21.73 -23.13
CA GLY A 5 -8.04 -22.21 -24.20
C GLY A 5 -7.03 -21.17 -24.70
N ASP A 6 -7.12 -19.92 -24.23
CA ASP A 6 -6.13 -18.88 -24.55
C ASP A 6 -4.80 -19.18 -23.84
N PRO A 7 -3.63 -19.07 -24.52
CA PRO A 7 -2.31 -19.23 -23.91
C PRO A 7 -2.10 -18.38 -22.66
N VAL A 8 -2.75 -17.21 -22.56
CA VAL A 8 -2.75 -16.35 -21.36
C VAL A 8 -3.26 -17.09 -20.13
N VAL A 9 -4.22 -18.00 -20.28
CA VAL A 9 -4.78 -18.80 -19.16
C VAL A 9 -3.80 -19.86 -18.67
N SER A 10 -2.87 -20.30 -19.51
CA SER A 10 -1.81 -21.24 -19.12
C SER A 10 -0.58 -20.57 -18.50
N ARG A 11 -0.46 -19.25 -18.59
CA ARG A 11 0.66 -18.50 -17.99
C ARG A 11 0.45 -18.39 -16.48
N VAL A 12 1.40 -18.90 -15.70
CA VAL A 12 1.44 -18.64 -14.26
C VAL A 12 1.65 -17.13 -14.06
N PRO A 13 0.77 -16.42 -13.33
CA PRO A 13 0.99 -15.02 -13.02
C PRO A 13 2.28 -14.86 -12.24
N ALA A 14 3.26 -14.15 -12.79
CA ALA A 14 4.49 -13.81 -12.11
C ALA A 14 4.37 -12.40 -11.53
N LEU A 15 4.78 -12.21 -10.28
CA LEU A 15 4.97 -10.86 -9.73
C LEU A 15 6.31 -10.32 -10.25
N GLN A 16 6.29 -9.17 -10.90
CA GLN A 16 7.53 -8.49 -11.29
C GLN A 16 7.88 -7.43 -10.25
N LEU A 17 8.77 -7.81 -9.33
CA LEU A 17 9.23 -6.94 -8.26
C LEU A 17 10.77 -6.86 -8.30
N PRO A 18 11.34 -5.78 -8.86
CA PRO A 18 12.78 -5.54 -8.79
C PRO A 18 13.29 -5.47 -7.34
N VAL A 19 12.43 -5.03 -6.43
CA VAL A 19 12.65 -5.05 -4.98
C VAL A 19 11.46 -5.75 -4.34
N ASP A 20 11.72 -6.82 -3.60
CA ASP A 20 10.74 -7.50 -2.75
C ASP A 20 10.63 -6.74 -1.41
N PRO A 21 9.51 -6.01 -1.17
CA PRO A 21 9.32 -5.22 0.05
C PRO A 21 9.41 -6.06 1.33
N GLN A 22 8.93 -7.31 1.29
CA GLN A 22 8.92 -8.19 2.45
C GLN A 22 10.34 -8.63 2.83
N LYS A 23 11.18 -8.92 1.84
CA LYS A 23 12.62 -9.20 2.09
C LYS A 23 13.37 -7.95 2.47
N TRP A 24 13.08 -6.82 1.83
CA TRP A 24 13.71 -5.53 2.11
C TRP A 24 13.47 -5.08 3.56
N ALA A 25 12.23 -5.11 4.03
CA ALA A 25 11.86 -4.70 5.40
C ALA A 25 12.50 -5.57 6.50
N LYS A 26 12.92 -6.79 6.17
CA LYS A 26 13.59 -7.70 7.12
C LYS A 26 15.09 -7.45 7.26
N ARG A 27 15.72 -6.68 6.36
CA ARG A 27 17.16 -6.41 6.39
C ARG A 27 17.54 -5.67 7.67
N THR A 28 18.67 -6.04 8.26
CA THR A 28 19.17 -5.44 9.51
C THR A 28 19.26 -3.92 9.42
N ALA A 29 19.90 -3.41 8.37
CA ALA A 29 20.04 -1.97 8.15
C ALA A 29 18.69 -1.22 8.05
N VAL A 30 17.65 -1.87 7.50
CA VAL A 30 16.31 -1.26 7.40
C VAL A 30 15.65 -1.22 8.76
N LYS A 31 15.74 -2.30 9.54
CA LYS A 31 15.22 -2.34 10.91
C LYS A 31 15.91 -1.32 11.81
N GLU A 32 17.23 -1.18 11.69
CA GLU A 32 18.02 -0.21 12.44
C GLU A 32 17.63 1.23 12.09
N ALA A 33 17.52 1.54 10.78
CA ALA A 33 17.05 2.86 10.34
C ALA A 33 15.66 3.18 10.88
N TRP A 34 14.77 2.18 10.95
CA TRP A 34 13.43 2.34 11.52
C TRP A 34 13.44 2.55 13.02
N ALA A 35 14.29 1.84 13.75
CA ALA A 35 14.48 2.06 15.18
C ALA A 35 15.00 3.49 15.45
N MET A 36 15.97 3.96 14.66
CA MET A 36 16.49 5.32 14.76
C MET A 36 15.40 6.37 14.53
N LEU A 37 14.56 6.19 13.51
CA LEU A 37 13.45 7.11 13.22
C LEU A 37 12.38 7.07 14.30
N ARG A 38 12.05 5.87 14.80
CA ARG A 38 11.14 5.71 15.93
C ARG A 38 11.64 6.49 17.14
N ASP A 39 12.91 6.35 17.50
CA ASP A 39 13.47 6.99 18.69
C ASP A 39 13.60 8.51 18.49
N LYS A 40 13.98 8.96 17.29
CA LYS A 40 14.08 10.39 16.94
C LYS A 40 12.72 11.10 17.02
N TYR A 41 11.67 10.47 16.52
CA TYR A 41 10.33 11.07 16.40
C TYR A 41 9.31 10.54 17.42
N SER A 42 9.75 9.73 18.38
CA SER A 42 8.89 9.08 19.38
C SER A 42 7.70 8.31 18.79
N LEU A 43 7.94 7.57 17.70
CA LEU A 43 6.88 6.86 16.96
C LEU A 43 6.43 5.58 17.66
N GLY A 44 5.20 5.14 17.39
CA GLY A 44 4.64 3.91 17.94
C GLY A 44 5.23 2.64 17.34
N GLN A 45 6.00 1.85 18.11
CA GLN A 45 6.56 0.56 17.68
C GLN A 45 5.50 -0.40 17.10
N ALA A 46 4.32 -0.44 17.71
CA ALA A 46 3.23 -1.33 17.31
C ALA A 46 2.70 -1.06 15.89
N ALA A 47 2.93 0.14 15.35
CA ALA A 47 2.54 0.46 13.98
C ALA A 47 3.39 -0.29 12.96
N TRP A 48 4.68 -0.42 13.25
CA TRP A 48 5.64 -1.11 12.39
C TRP A 48 5.53 -2.61 12.46
N ASP A 49 5.21 -3.15 13.64
CA ASP A 49 4.94 -4.58 13.79
C ASP A 49 3.68 -5.01 13.01
N LYS A 50 2.78 -4.06 12.71
CA LYS A 50 1.57 -4.25 11.92
C LYS A 50 1.72 -3.91 10.44
N ALA A 51 2.91 -3.50 9.98
CA ALA A 51 3.12 -3.14 8.59
C ALA A 51 2.94 -4.36 7.66
N THR A 52 1.97 -4.28 6.75
CA THR A 52 1.59 -5.36 5.84
C THR A 52 2.41 -5.34 4.56
N TRP A 53 3.71 -5.66 4.67
CA TRP A 53 4.65 -5.67 3.53
C TRP A 53 4.26 -6.67 2.44
N ASP A 54 3.66 -7.80 2.82
CA ASP A 54 3.12 -8.81 1.91
C ASP A 54 1.96 -8.28 1.07
N PHE A 55 1.07 -7.49 1.67
CA PHE A 55 0.00 -6.81 0.94
C PHE A 55 0.56 -5.78 -0.06
N LEU A 56 1.61 -5.04 0.33
CA LEU A 56 2.28 -4.10 -0.56
C LEU A 56 2.94 -4.82 -1.77
N THR A 57 3.63 -5.93 -1.50
CA THR A 57 4.17 -6.84 -2.54
C THR A 57 3.10 -7.27 -3.53
N PHE A 58 1.91 -7.65 -3.05
CA PHE A 58 0.80 -8.05 -3.90
C PHE A 58 0.24 -6.88 -4.74
N VAL A 59 0.05 -5.72 -4.13
CA VAL A 59 -0.55 -4.55 -4.81
C VAL A 59 0.39 -3.96 -5.85
N LEU A 60 1.69 -3.87 -5.58
CA LEU A 60 2.68 -3.29 -6.49
C LEU A 60 3.29 -4.30 -7.48
N GLY A 61 3.33 -5.59 -7.13
CA GLY A 61 3.96 -6.61 -7.97
C GLY A 61 3.05 -7.17 -9.07
N ARG A 62 1.77 -6.82 -9.07
CA ARG A 62 0.81 -7.29 -10.09
C ARG A 62 1.06 -6.60 -11.43
N GLU A 63 1.05 -7.37 -12.52
CA GLU A 63 1.26 -6.83 -13.89
C GLU A 63 0.03 -6.08 -14.46
N TRP A 64 -1.09 -5.99 -13.72
CA TRP A 64 -2.32 -5.39 -14.22
C TRP A 64 -2.95 -4.39 -13.24
N GLY A 65 -3.43 -3.28 -13.80
CA GLY A 65 -4.32 -2.35 -13.10
C GLY A 65 -5.75 -2.92 -13.05
N ARG A 66 -6.42 -2.77 -11.91
CA ARG A 66 -7.87 -3.03 -11.79
C ARG A 66 -8.58 -1.71 -11.54
N VAL A 67 -9.42 -1.30 -12.49
CA VAL A 67 -10.33 -0.18 -12.34
C VAL A 67 -11.74 -0.73 -12.13
N ALA A 68 -12.34 -0.47 -10.98
CA ALA A 68 -13.71 -0.85 -10.70
C ALA A 68 -14.68 0.23 -11.20
N SER A 69 -15.84 -0.18 -11.71
CA SER A 69 -16.90 0.75 -12.11
C SER A 69 -17.88 1.02 -10.96
N MET A 70 -18.17 2.30 -10.72
CA MET A 70 -19.18 2.74 -9.77
C MET A 70 -20.57 2.93 -10.39
N SER A 71 -20.76 2.62 -11.68
CA SER A 71 -22.02 2.89 -12.40
C SER A 71 -23.24 2.26 -11.74
N LYS A 72 -23.11 1.04 -11.20
CA LYS A 72 -24.22 0.36 -10.50
C LYS A 72 -24.61 1.10 -9.22
N ALA A 73 -23.65 1.49 -8.39
CA ALA A 73 -23.90 2.25 -7.17
C ALA A 73 -24.52 3.62 -7.49
N ARG A 74 -23.99 4.31 -8.51
CA ARG A 74 -24.54 5.60 -8.98
C ARG A 74 -25.98 5.48 -9.46
N LYS A 75 -26.33 4.40 -10.18
CA LYS A 75 -27.72 4.11 -10.59
C LYS A 75 -28.66 3.89 -9.40
N LEU A 76 -28.15 3.37 -8.28
CA LEU A 76 -28.89 3.17 -7.04
C LEU A 76 -28.92 4.43 -6.15
N GLY A 77 -28.43 5.58 -6.65
CA GLY A 77 -28.50 6.87 -5.96
C GLY A 77 -27.24 7.27 -5.20
N TRP A 78 -26.18 6.45 -5.19
CA TRP A 78 -24.91 6.85 -4.55
C TRP A 78 -24.18 7.92 -5.38
N THR A 79 -24.04 9.12 -4.83
CA THR A 79 -23.36 10.25 -5.49
C THR A 79 -21.98 10.56 -4.91
N GLY A 80 -21.63 9.94 -3.77
CA GLY A 80 -20.35 10.16 -3.09
C GLY A 80 -19.14 9.92 -4.00
N TYR A 81 -18.18 10.81 -3.89
CA TYR A 81 -16.90 10.77 -4.58
C TYR A 81 -15.85 11.41 -3.66
N GLU A 82 -14.62 10.96 -3.81
CA GLU A 82 -13.48 11.51 -3.10
C GLU A 82 -12.34 11.61 -4.11
N ASP A 83 -11.62 12.74 -4.06
CA ASP A 83 -10.40 12.87 -4.83
C ASP A 83 -9.33 11.98 -4.20
N THR A 84 -8.73 11.10 -5.00
CA THR A 84 -7.76 10.11 -4.51
C THR A 84 -6.53 10.78 -3.90
N TRP A 85 -6.10 11.93 -4.42
CA TRP A 85 -4.95 12.66 -3.91
C TRP A 85 -5.26 13.27 -2.55
N GLU A 86 -6.41 13.95 -2.42
CA GLU A 86 -6.88 14.49 -1.14
C GLU A 86 -7.05 13.37 -0.08
N ALA A 87 -7.58 12.22 -0.47
CA ALA A 87 -7.72 11.05 0.41
C ALA A 87 -6.35 10.54 0.92
N PHE A 88 -5.32 10.53 0.06
CA PHE A 88 -3.97 10.17 0.45
C PHE A 88 -3.37 11.18 1.41
N GLU A 89 -3.47 12.48 1.12
CA GLU A 89 -2.99 13.53 2.01
C GLU A 89 -3.65 13.45 3.38
N TRP A 90 -4.97 13.28 3.41
CA TRP A 90 -5.73 13.12 4.65
C TRP A 90 -5.30 11.90 5.44
N THR A 91 -5.08 10.77 4.76
CA THR A 91 -4.57 9.54 5.39
C THR A 91 -3.21 9.78 6.02
N PHE A 92 -2.27 10.42 5.32
CA PHE A 92 -0.95 10.71 5.88
C PHE A 92 -1.02 11.65 7.08
N ARG A 93 -1.85 12.70 7.03
CA ARG A 93 -2.08 13.59 8.19
C ARG A 93 -2.59 12.83 9.42
N ILE A 94 -3.49 11.87 9.24
CA ILE A 94 -3.97 11.03 10.35
C ILE A 94 -2.86 10.16 10.92
N LEU A 95 -2.01 9.59 10.06
CA LEU A 95 -0.89 8.77 10.50
C LEU A 95 0.16 9.61 11.25
N GLU A 96 0.41 10.85 10.84
CA GLU A 96 1.28 11.80 11.55
C GLU A 96 0.70 12.14 12.93
N GLN A 97 -0.58 12.54 12.99
CA GLN A 97 -1.28 12.85 14.24
C GLN A 97 -1.32 11.65 15.19
N GLY A 98 -1.38 10.43 14.65
CA GLY A 98 -1.34 9.20 15.41
C GLY A 98 0.06 8.76 15.86
N GLY A 99 1.12 9.53 15.54
CA GLY A 99 2.50 9.16 15.86
C GLY A 99 2.96 7.88 15.15
N ILE A 100 2.35 7.57 14.00
CA ILE A 100 2.66 6.39 13.19
C ILE A 100 3.80 6.70 12.23
N ILE A 101 3.78 7.87 11.59
CA ILE A 101 4.84 8.35 10.70
C ILE A 101 5.42 9.68 11.23
N PRO A 102 6.67 10.03 10.87
CA PRO A 102 7.24 11.32 11.26
C PRO A 102 6.42 12.50 10.73
N PRO A 103 6.28 13.59 11.50
CA PRO A 103 5.62 14.81 11.03
C PRO A 103 6.48 15.52 9.98
N VAL A 104 5.84 15.97 8.89
CA VAL A 104 6.51 16.62 7.77
C VAL A 104 7.33 17.85 8.17
N GLU A 105 6.91 18.59 9.20
CA GLU A 105 7.58 19.81 9.66
C GLU A 105 8.92 19.56 10.35
N GLN A 106 9.22 18.30 10.71
CA GLN A 106 10.43 17.90 11.43
C GLN A 106 11.34 16.98 10.60
N LEU A 107 11.02 16.77 9.32
CA LEU A 107 11.86 16.05 8.36
C LEU A 107 13.02 16.94 7.88
#